data_AF-A0A941UIH5-F1
#
_entry.id   AF-A0A941UIH5-F1
#
_cell.length_a   1.000
_cell.length_b   1.000
_cell.length_c   1.000
_cell.angle_alpha   90.00
_cell.angle_beta   90.00
_cell.angle_gamma   90.00
#
_symmetry.space_group_name_H-M   'P 1'
#
loop_
_entity.id
_entity.type
_entity.pdbx_description
1 polymer ?
#
loop_
_entity_poly.entity_id
_entity_poly.type
_entity_poly.pdbx_seq_one_letter_code
_entity_poly.pdbx_strand_id
1 'polypeptide(L)'
;MTAKTKRVITAISFIVILSVVLLLSVAYIQYRDFKKTFLSKLSAQATSFIGQEVSVDDLSFSPAGAIALHNIIVHNPEGFTAGKLLTIEKLSLKMHYREILKKKL
;
A
#
# COMPACT_ATOMS: atom_id res chain seq x y z
N MET A 1 8.29 17.42 44.11
CA MET A 1 7.36 17.67 42.99
C MET A 1 5.97 17.96 43.56
N THR A 2 5.44 19.17 43.41
CA THR A 2 4.16 19.53 44.05
C THR A 2 2.99 18.84 43.34
N ALA A 3 1.88 18.60 44.05
CA ALA A 3 0.71 17.92 43.48
C ALA A 3 0.16 18.61 42.23
N LYS A 4 0.35 19.94 42.12
CA LYS A 4 -0.01 20.74 40.94
C LYS A 4 0.85 20.39 39.72
N THR A 5 2.17 20.22 39.88
CA THR A 5 3.08 19.87 38.77
C THR A 5 2.79 18.49 38.19
N LYS A 6 2.45 17.51 39.04
CA LYS A 6 2.07 16.15 38.58
C LYS A 6 0.83 16.17 37.70
N ARG A 7 -0.23 16.91 38.10
CA ARG A 7 -1.47 17.03 37.30
C ARG A 7 -1.23 17.66 35.93
N VAL A 8 -0.40 18.72 35.86
CA VAL A 8 -0.06 19.38 34.60
C VAL A 8 0.69 18.43 33.66
N ILE A 9 1.66 17.67 34.17
CA ILE A 9 2.42 16.71 33.36
C ILE A 9 1.52 15.57 32.86
N THR A 10 0.62 15.05 33.69
CA THR A 10 -0.35 14.03 33.25
C THR A 10 -1.26 14.55 32.15
N ALA A 11 -1.75 15.80 32.27
CA ALA A 11 -2.58 16.42 31.25
C ALA A 11 -1.81 16.62 29.93
N ILE A 12 -0.58 17.13 29.99
CA ILE A 12 0.28 17.30 28.80
C ILE A 12 0.57 15.95 28.16
N SER A 13 0.92 14.93 28.95
CA SER A 13 1.19 13.58 28.45
C SER A 13 -0.03 12.99 27.75
N PHE A 14 -1.23 13.17 28.31
CA PHE A 14 -2.46 12.71 27.67
C PHE A 14 -2.70 13.41 26.32
N ILE A 15 -2.50 14.73 26.26
CA ILE A 15 -2.62 15.50 25.01
C ILE A 15 -1.63 14.98 23.97
N VAL A 16 -0.36 14.78 24.33
CA VAL A 16 0.67 14.27 23.41
C VAL A 16 0.30 12.87 22.90
N ILE A 17 -0.11 11.96 23.77
CA ILE A 17 -0.54 10.61 23.38
C ILE A 17 -1.73 10.69 22.42
N LEU A 18 -2.73 11.50 22.74
CA LEU A 18 -3.90 11.69 21.89
C LEU A 18 -3.51 12.24 20.51
N SER A 19 -2.62 13.23 20.46
CA SER A 19 -2.10 13.78 19.21
C SER A 19 -1.37 12.73 18.37
N VAL A 20 -0.52 11.89 18.98
CA VAL A 20 0.18 10.81 18.28
C VAL A 20 -0.81 9.80 17.70
N VAL A 21 -1.81 9.37 18.47
CA VAL A 21 -2.85 8.44 18.00
C VAL A 21 -3.62 9.03 16.82
N LEU A 22 -3.95 10.32 16.87
CA LEU A 22 -4.70 11.00 15.82
C LEU A 22 -3.87 11.12 14.53
N LEU A 23 -2.58 11.47 14.64
CA LEU A 23 -1.66 11.51 13.50
C LEU A 23 -1.47 10.13 12.85
N LEU A 24 -1.28 9.08 13.66
CA LEU A 24 -1.18 7.71 13.16
C LEU A 24 -2.45 7.26 12.44
N SER A 25 -3.61 7.66 12.95
CA SER A 25 -4.91 7.36 12.32
C SER A 25 -5.04 8.03 10.96
N VAL A 26 -4.68 9.32 10.85
CA VAL A 26 -4.70 10.06 9.58
C VAL A 26 -3.71 9.44 8.57
N ALA A 27 -2.49 9.16 9.01
CA ALA A 27 -1.47 8.53 8.17
C ALA A 27 -1.93 7.16 7.65
N TYR A 28 -2.62 6.38 8.49
CA TYR A 28 -3.16 5.08 8.09
C TYR A 28 -4.28 5.20 7.05
N ILE A 29 -5.18 6.17 7.18
CA ILE A 29 -6.24 6.41 6.19
C ILE A 29 -5.62 6.81 4.85
N GLN A 30 -4.71 7.79 4.85
CA GLN A 30 -4.02 8.22 3.64
C GLN A 30 -3.24 7.08 2.97
N TYR A 31 -2.58 6.23 3.76
CA TYR A 31 -1.89 5.04 3.26
C TYR A 31 -2.86 4.08 2.55
N ARG A 32 -4.04 3.82 3.13
CA ARG A 32 -5.06 2.96 2.50
C ARG A 32 -5.57 3.54 1.19
N ASP A 33 -5.82 4.84 1.13
CA ASP A 33 -6.32 5.50 -0.08
C ASP A 33 -5.27 5.53 -1.19
N PHE A 34 -4.01 5.80 -0.82
CA PHE A 34 -2.88 5.71 -1.74
C PHE A 34 -2.73 4.28 -2.29
N LYS A 35 -2.81 3.27 -1.44
CA LYS A 35 -2.74 1.86 -1.83
C LYS A 35 -3.84 1.48 -2.82
N LYS A 36 -5.10 1.85 -2.54
CA LYS A 36 -6.22 1.60 -3.46
C LYS A 36 -6.03 2.29 -4.81
N THR A 37 -5.63 3.55 -4.78
CA THR A 37 -5.40 4.34 -6.01
C THR A 37 -4.28 3.73 -6.84
N PHE A 38 -3.19 3.29 -6.19
CA PHE A 38 -2.07 2.64 -6.84
C PHE A 38 -2.48 1.31 -7.49
N LEU A 39 -3.22 0.46 -6.77
CA LEU A 39 -3.73 -0.82 -7.30
C LEU A 39 -4.65 -0.61 -8.50
N SER A 40 -5.56 0.37 -8.44
CA SER A 40 -6.45 0.70 -9.55
C SER A 40 -5.67 1.15 -10.79
N LYS A 41 -4.70 2.05 -10.62
CA LYS A 41 -3.85 2.51 -11.72
C LYS A 41 -3.00 1.39 -12.31
N LEU A 42 -2.44 0.53 -11.46
CA LEU A 42 -1.62 -0.60 -11.89
C LEU A 42 -2.45 -1.63 -12.67
N SER A 43 -3.66 -1.93 -12.19
CA SER A 43 -4.62 -2.81 -12.88
C SER A 43 -5.03 -2.25 -14.23
N ALA A 44 -5.35 -0.95 -14.29
CA ALA A 44 -5.71 -0.27 -15.54
C ALA A 44 -4.53 -0.24 -16.54
N GLN A 45 -3.32 0.02 -16.06
CA GLN A 45 -2.12 0.02 -16.91
C GLN A 45 -1.78 -1.38 -17.42
N ALA A 46 -1.89 -2.41 -16.58
CA ALA A 46 -1.72 -3.80 -16.99
C ALA A 46 -2.77 -4.22 -18.02
N THR A 47 -4.03 -3.82 -17.81
CA THR A 47 -5.13 -4.05 -18.75
C THR A 47 -4.84 -3.40 -20.10
N SER A 48 -4.40 -2.14 -20.11
CA SER A 48 -4.03 -1.44 -21.34
C SER A 48 -2.83 -2.07 -22.07
N PHE A 49 -1.90 -2.67 -21.34
CA PHE A 49 -0.70 -3.27 -21.94
C PHE A 49 -0.96 -4.68 -22.50
N ILE A 50 -1.73 -5.50 -21.78
CA ILE A 50 -2.04 -6.88 -22.16
C ILE A 50 -3.21 -6.93 -23.17
N GLY A 51 -4.08 -5.92 -23.17
CA GLY A 51 -5.30 -5.89 -23.99
C GLY A 51 -6.41 -6.78 -23.45
N GLN A 52 -6.31 -7.20 -22.19
CA GLN A 52 -7.30 -8.03 -21.48
C GLN A 52 -7.49 -7.47 -20.07
N GLU A 53 -8.66 -7.66 -19.47
CA GLU A 53 -8.91 -7.17 -18.11
C GLU A 53 -7.97 -7.87 -17.11
N VAL A 54 -7.16 -7.05 -16.42
CA VAL A 54 -6.26 -7.49 -15.37
C VAL A 54 -6.64 -6.81 -14.08
N SER A 55 -6.83 -7.61 -13.04
CA SER A 55 -7.12 -7.15 -11.69
C SER A 55 -5.99 -7.55 -10.74
N VAL A 56 -5.65 -6.64 -9.83
CA VAL A 56 -4.67 -6.88 -8.76
C VAL A 56 -5.34 -6.58 -7.43
N ASP A 57 -5.47 -7.59 -6.58
CA ASP A 57 -6.23 -7.46 -5.34
C ASP A 57 -5.45 -6.75 -4.24
N ASP A 58 -4.16 -7.08 -4.10
CA ASP A 58 -3.39 -6.56 -2.99
C ASP A 58 -1.94 -6.22 -3.32
N LEU A 59 -1.40 -5.29 -2.54
CA LEU A 59 -0.01 -4.87 -2.58
C LEU A 59 0.55 -4.72 -1.16
N SER A 60 1.76 -5.22 -0.99
CA SER A 60 2.51 -5.15 0.26
C SER A 60 3.94 -4.67 0.02
N PHE A 61 4.47 -3.94 0.99
CA PHE A 61 5.86 -3.49 1.02
C PHE A 61 6.59 -4.26 2.12
N SER A 62 7.70 -4.89 1.78
CA SER A 62 8.57 -5.52 2.77
C SER A 62 9.59 -4.51 3.32
N PRO A 63 10.03 -4.66 4.58
CA PRO A 63 11.09 -3.85 5.15
C PRO A 63 12.42 -3.95 4.38
N ALA A 64 12.65 -5.10 3.73
CA ALA A 64 13.82 -5.36 2.88
C ALA A 64 13.75 -4.64 1.51
N GLY A 65 12.72 -3.84 1.27
CA GLY A 65 12.57 -3.05 0.05
C GLY A 65 12.01 -3.82 -1.14
N ALA A 66 11.38 -4.98 -0.93
CA ALA A 66 10.60 -5.62 -1.98
C ALA A 66 9.14 -5.16 -1.96
N ILE A 67 8.58 -4.89 -3.14
CA ILE A 67 7.16 -4.70 -3.38
C ILE A 67 6.60 -6.07 -3.79
N ALA A 68 5.53 -6.52 -3.17
CA ALA A 68 4.84 -7.74 -3.59
C ALA A 68 3.39 -7.42 -3.94
N LEU A 69 3.01 -7.77 -5.18
CA LEU A 69 1.64 -7.80 -5.66
C LEU A 69 1.08 -9.19 -5.40
N HIS A 70 -0.16 -9.27 -4.93
CA HIS A 70 -0.83 -10.53 -4.63
C HIS A 70 -2.10 -10.65 -5.45
N ASN A 71 -2.40 -11.89 -5.80
CA ASN A 71 -3.60 -12.32 -6.52
C ASN A 71 -3.85 -11.47 -7.77
N ILE A 72 -2.90 -11.50 -8.70
CA ILE A 72 -3.07 -10.89 -10.02
C ILE A 72 -3.90 -11.85 -10.85
N ILE A 73 -5.05 -11.40 -11.32
CA ILE A 73 -5.98 -12.20 -12.11
C ILE A 73 -6.10 -11.57 -13.49
N VAL A 74 -5.80 -12.37 -14.52
CA VAL A 74 -6.10 -12.05 -15.92
C VAL A 74 -7.41 -12.74 -16.26
N HIS A 75 -8.41 -11.95 -16.64
CA HIS A 75 -9.72 -12.48 -17.03
C HIS A 75 -9.71 -12.92 -18.50
N ASN A 76 -10.62 -13.82 -18.84
CA ASN A 76 -10.80 -14.20 -20.24
C ASN A 76 -11.15 -12.97 -21.08
N PRO A 77 -10.61 -12.88 -22.32
CA PRO A 77 -10.94 -11.78 -23.22
C PRO A 77 -12.43 -11.78 -23.59
N GLU A 78 -12.91 -10.62 -24.03
CA GLU A 78 -14.29 -10.48 -24.51
C GLU A 78 -14.59 -11.47 -25.64
N GLY A 79 -15.78 -12.07 -25.61
CA GLY A 79 -16.20 -13.11 -26.56
C GLY A 79 -15.94 -14.55 -26.10
N PHE A 80 -15.24 -14.76 -24.99
CA PHE A 80 -15.10 -16.07 -24.33
C PHE A 80 -16.04 -16.17 -23.11
N THR A 81 -16.22 -17.38 -22.59
CA THR A 81 -16.97 -17.59 -21.34
C THR A 81 -16.30 -16.82 -20.20
N ALA A 82 -17.10 -16.08 -19.43
CA ALA A 82 -16.63 -15.36 -18.25
C ALA A 82 -15.86 -16.31 -17.31
N GLY A 83 -14.64 -15.91 -16.93
CA GLY A 83 -13.75 -16.76 -16.16
C GLY A 83 -12.35 -16.16 -16.03
N LYS A 84 -11.50 -16.87 -15.28
CA LYS A 84 -10.11 -16.49 -15.07
C LYS A 84 -9.23 -17.25 -16.06
N LEU A 85 -8.48 -16.52 -16.87
CA LEU A 85 -7.50 -17.11 -17.78
C LEU A 85 -6.25 -17.53 -17.01
N LEU A 86 -5.76 -16.63 -16.15
CA LEU A 86 -4.55 -16.83 -15.37
C LEU A 86 -4.72 -16.20 -13.99
N THR A 87 -4.20 -16.88 -12.97
CA THR A 87 -4.08 -16.33 -11.63
C THR A 87 -2.63 -16.47 -11.19
N ILE A 88 -2.00 -15.34 -10.87
CA ILE A 88 -0.66 -15.28 -10.32
C ILE A 88 -0.82 -14.91 -8.84
N GLU A 89 -0.56 -15.88 -7.96
CA GLU A 89 -0.75 -15.69 -6.52
C GLU A 89 0.11 -14.57 -5.96
N LYS A 90 1.35 -14.47 -6.42
CA LYS A 90 2.31 -13.49 -5.92
C LYS A 90 3.36 -13.12 -6.95
N LEU A 91 3.54 -11.82 -7.18
CA LEU A 91 4.66 -11.26 -7.92
C LEU A 91 5.47 -10.36 -6.99
N SER A 92 6.73 -10.69 -6.75
CA SER A 92 7.62 -9.91 -5.90
C SER A 92 8.68 -9.19 -6.73
N LEU A 93 8.71 -7.87 -6.63
CA LEU A 93 9.72 -7.01 -7.21
C LEU A 93 10.66 -6.53 -6.11
N LYS A 94 11.91 -6.98 -6.16
CA LYS A 94 12.96 -6.50 -5.26
C LYS A 94 13.48 -5.15 -5.75
N MET A 95 13.18 -4.07 -5.04
CA MET A 95 13.64 -2.74 -5.41
C MET A 95 14.98 -2.47 -4.73
N HIS A 96 16.04 -2.28 -5.52
CA HIS A 96 17.32 -1.81 -5.01
C HIS A 96 17.28 -0.28 -4.85
N TYR A 97 16.50 0.21 -3.88
CA TYR A 97 16.26 1.64 -3.66
C TYR A 97 17.56 2.47 -3.57
N ARG A 98 18.65 1.89 -3.05
CA ARG A 98 19.95 2.55 -2.95
C ARG A 98 20.55 2.91 -4.32
N GLU A 99 20.25 2.14 -5.36
CA GLU A 99 20.73 2.38 -6.73
C GLU A 99 19.82 3.37 -7.45
N ILE A 100 18.50 3.24 -7.25
CA ILE A 100 17.47 4.15 -7.78
C ILE A 100 17.71 5.58 -7.25
N LEU A 101 17.95 5.74 -5.94
CA LEU A 101 18.24 7.03 -5.32
C LEU A 101 19.58 7.64 -5.77
N LYS A 102 20.52 6.82 -6.24
CA LYS A 102 21.81 7.27 -6.78
C LYS A 102 21.73 7.66 -8.26
N LYS A 103 20.54 7.62 -8.89
CA LYS A 103 20.35 7.84 -10.34
C LYS A 103 21.28 6.98 -11.22
N LYS A 104 21.71 5.82 -10.71
CA LYS A 104 22.41 4.82 -11.51
C LYS A 104 21.36 3.84 -12.02
N LEU A 105 20.68 4.26 -13.08
CA LEU A 105 19.85 3.39 -13.92
C LEU A 105 20.69 2.96 -15.11
#